data_AF-A0A7V1LKK9-F1
#
_entry.id   AF-A0A7V1LKK9-F1
#
_cell.length_a   1.000
_cell.length_b   1.000
_cell.length_c   1.000
_cell.angle_alpha   90.00
_cell.angle_beta   90.00
_cell.angle_gamma   90.00
#
_symmetry.space_group_name_H-M   'P 1'
#
loop_
_entity.id
_entity.type
_entity.pdbx_description
1 polymer ?
#
loop_
_entity_poly.entity_id
_entity_poly.type
_entity_poly.pdbx_seq_one_letter_code
_entity_poly.pdbx_strand_id
1 'polypeptide(L)' 'MIQVNMHEAKTNLSKLIEQLSQGEEIVIARGNKPVA' A
#
# COMPACT_ATOMS: atom_id res chain seq x y z
N MET A 1 -4.53 -2.27 -9.28
CA MET A 1 -3.26 -2.49 -8.56
C MET A 1 -2.58 -1.14 -8.34
N ILE A 2 -2.35 -0.76 -7.09
CA ILE A 2 -1.64 0.47 -6.73
C ILE A 2 -0.37 0.10 -5.97
N GLN A 3 0.78 0.64 -6.38
CA GLN A 3 2.03 0.43 -5.65
C GLN A 3 2.33 1.65 -4.79
N VAL A 4 2.54 1.42 -3.49
CA VAL A 4 2.84 2.48 -2.52
C VAL A 4 4.14 2.20 -1.81
N ASN A 5 4.93 3.23 -1.54
CA ASN A 5 6.15 3.05 -0.78
C ASN A 5 5.85 2.84 0.71
N MET A 6 6.69 2.08 1.39
CA MET A 6 6.58 1.78 2.82
C MET A 6 6.52 3.05 3.69
N HIS A 7 7.16 4.14 3.25
CA HIS A 7 7.12 5.43 3.94
C HIS A 7 5.76 6.12 3.86
N GLU A 8 5.05 5.97 2.75
CA GLU A 8 3.68 6.48 2.59
C GLU A 8 2.68 5.52 3.22
N ALA A 9 2.92 4.21 3.12
CA ALA A 9 2.05 3.19 3.65
C ALA A 9 1.94 3.26 5.17
N LYS A 10 3.05 3.49 5.90
CA LYS A 10 3.00 3.64 7.37
C LYS A 10 2.16 4.85 7.82
N THR A 11 2.14 5.91 7.02
CA THR A 11 1.43 7.15 7.32
C THR A 11 -0.04 7.05 6.96
N ASN A 12 -0.36 6.39 5.84
CA ASN A 12 -1.71 6.27 5.30
C ASN A 12 -2.33 4.88 5.49
N LEU A 13 -1.82 4.10 6.45
CA LEU A 13 -2.19 2.68 6.61
C LEU A 13 -3.70 2.51 6.74
N SER A 14 -4.35 3.32 7.58
CA SER A 14 -5.81 3.25 7.78
C SER A 14 -6.58 3.39 6.47
N LYS A 15 -6.21 4.36 5.64
CA LYS A 15 -6.84 4.60 4.33
C LYS A 15 -6.58 3.45 3.35
N LEU A 16 -5.36 2.92 3.32
CA LEU A 16 -5.00 1.79 2.46
C LEU A 16 -5.80 0.53 2.83
N ILE A 17 -6.07 0.29 4.11
CA ILE A 17 -6.89 -0.82 4.57
C ILE A 17 -8.36 -0.65 4.16
N GLU A 18 -8.89 0.57 4.19
CA GLU A 18 -10.25 0.85 3.68
C GLU A 18 -10.33 0.53 2.18
N GLN A 19 -9.34 0.97 1.40
CA GLN A 19 -9.26 0.68 -0.04
C GLN A 19 -9.17 -0.82 -0.33
N LEU A 20 -8.32 -1.54 0.42
CA LEU A 20 -8.24 -3.00 0.37
C LEU A 20 -9.60 -3.67 0.66
N SER A 21 -10.34 -3.14 1.63
CA SER A 21 -11.67 -3.66 1.98
C SER A 21 -12.72 -3.41 0.90
N GLN A 22 -12.51 -2.40 0.04
CA GLN A 22 -13.33 -2.15 -1.16
C GLN A 22 -12.93 -3.04 -2.35
N GLY A 23 -11.92 -3.89 -2.19
CA GLY A 23 -11.43 -4.78 -3.24
C GLY A 23 -10.27 -4.20 -4.08
N GLU A 24 -9.63 -3.12 -3.64
CA GLU A 24 -8.40 -2.66 -4.30
C GLU A 24 -7.20 -3.53 -3.93
N GLU A 25 -6.42 -3.94 -4.94
CA GLU A 25 -5.11 -4.56 -4.72
C GLU A 25 -4.04 -3.49 -4.55
N ILE A 26 -3.39 -3.51 -3.38
CA ILE A 26 -2.33 -2.58 -3.00
C ILE A 26 -1.05 -3.37 -2.76
N VAL A 27 0.04 -2.95 -3.42
CA VAL A 27 1.38 -3.52 -3.25
C VAL A 27 2.25 -2.52 -2.52
N ILE A 28 2.82 -2.92 -1.39
CA ILE A 28 3.79 -2.15 -0.62
C ILE A 28 5.20 -2.41 -1.16
N ALA A 29 5.90 -1.35 -1.52
CA ALA A 29 7.28 -1.37 -1.96
C ALA A 29 8.23 -0.74 -0.93
N ARG A 30 9.44 -1.27 -0.85
CA ARG A 30 10.56 -0.66 -0.12
C ARG A 30 11.54 -0.12 -1.15
N GLY A 31 11.46 1.18 -1.43
CA GLY A 31 12.20 1.80 -2.52
C GLY A 31 11.74 1.23 -3.87
N ASN A 32 12.65 0.75 -4.69
CA ASN A 32 12.33 0.19 -6.01
C ASN A 32 11.90 -1.29 -5.99
N LYS A 33 11.73 -1.91 -4.81
CA LYS A 33 11.43 -3.34 -4.70
C LYS A 33 10.05 -3.55 -4.07
N PRO A 34 9.09 -4.21 -4.74
CA PRO A 34 7.85 -4.65 -4.11
C PRO A 34 8.16 -5.70 -3.03
N VAL A 35 7.42 -5.67 -1.92
CA VAL A 35 7.69 -6.53 -0.76
C VAL A 35 6.45 -7.30 -0.30
N ALA A 36 5.27 -6.71 -0.42
CA ALA A 36 4.00 -7.30 0.00
C ALA A 36 2.87 -6.77 -0.89
#